data_AF-A0A968TV60-F1
#
_entry.id   AF-A0A968TV60-F1
#
_cell.length_a   1.000
_cell.length_b   1.000
_cell.length_c   1.000
_cell.angle_alpha   90.00
_cell.angle_beta   90.00
_cell.angle_gamma   90.00
#
_symmetry.space_group_name_H-M   'P 1'
#
loop_
_entity.id
_entity.type
_entity.pdbx_description
1 polymer ?
#
loop_
_entity_poly.entity_id
_entity_poly.type
_entity_poly.pdbx_seq_one_letter_code
_entity_poly.pdbx_strand_id
1 'polypeptide(L)'
;MQPRSLMILSGLVLALGAFIFFYERELPSTDEKAKLEKKVLQLEQGEVSGVEISWGADQVRLEKKEEKDSRDSKDSKDKEAEEAKKPAAEWRLVEPFSARADSALVEGLVSALAELEKQRTLENVEPAAVGLD
;
A
#
# COMPACT_ATOMS: atom_id res chain seq x y z
N MET A 1 -23.73 18.48 47.59
CA MET A 1 -22.70 17.76 46.82
C MET A 1 -21.37 18.46 47.04
N GLN A 2 -20.31 17.73 47.40
CA GLN A 2 -19.02 18.38 47.68
C GLN A 2 -18.34 18.75 46.36
N PRO A 3 -18.04 20.05 46.11
CA PRO A 3 -17.49 20.52 44.82
C PRO A 3 -16.14 19.89 44.47
N ARG A 4 -15.43 19.37 45.48
CA ARG A 4 -14.19 18.61 45.33
C ARG A 4 -14.38 17.29 44.59
N SER A 5 -15.46 16.56 44.90
CA SER A 5 -15.77 15.29 44.24
C SER A 5 -16.20 15.52 42.78
N LEU A 6 -16.88 16.65 42.51
CA LEU A 6 -17.26 17.06 41.15
C LEU A 6 -16.02 17.34 40.28
N MET A 7 -15.02 18.05 40.81
CA MET A 7 -13.79 18.34 40.06
C MET A 7 -12.95 17.09 39.80
N ILE A 8 -12.83 16.20 40.79
CA ILE A 8 -12.09 14.94 40.63
C ILE A 8 -12.79 14.06 39.58
N LEU A 9 -14.12 13.94 39.66
CA LEU A 9 -14.90 13.15 38.70
C LEU A 9 -14.84 13.74 37.29
N SER A 10 -14.93 15.07 37.16
CA SER A 10 -14.82 15.74 35.86
C SER A 10 -13.43 15.55 35.25
N GLY A 11 -12.36 15.65 36.04
CA GLY A 11 -11.01 15.35 35.58
C GLY A 11 -10.85 13.89 35.14
N LEU A 12 -11.43 12.94 35.88
CA LEU A 12 -11.43 11.53 35.52
C LEU A 12 -12.17 11.26 34.21
N VAL A 13 -13.34 11.88 34.02
CA VAL A 13 -14.15 11.75 32.79
C VAL A 13 -13.42 12.37 31.59
N LEU A 14 -12.77 13.53 31.76
CA LEU A 14 -11.96 14.13 30.70
C LEU A 14 -10.74 13.26 30.36
N ALA A 15 -10.08 12.67 31.36
CA ALA A 15 -8.97 11.76 31.15
C ALA A 15 -9.41 10.48 30.43
N LEU A 16 -10.55 9.88 30.83
CA LEU A 16 -11.12 8.73 30.15
C LEU A 16 -11.55 9.08 28.71
N GLY A 17 -12.18 10.23 28.51
CA GLY A 17 -12.61 10.69 27.19
C GLY A 17 -11.42 10.95 26.26
N ALA A 18 -10.35 11.56 26.78
CA ALA A 18 -9.10 11.73 26.04
C ALA A 18 -8.44 10.39 25.73
N PHE A 19 -8.45 9.45 26.68
CA PHE A 19 -7.91 8.10 26.47
C PHE A 19 -8.68 7.35 25.37
N ILE A 20 -10.01 7.35 25.41
CA ILE A 20 -10.87 6.75 24.39
C ILE A 20 -10.64 7.43 23.03
N PHE A 21 -10.69 8.76 22.97
CA PHE A 21 -10.47 9.51 21.72
C PHE A 21 -9.10 9.22 21.09
N PHE A 22 -8.06 9.08 21.90
CA PHE A 22 -6.72 8.80 21.41
C PHE A 22 -6.58 7.35 20.92
N TYR A 23 -7.21 6.38 21.59
CA TYR A 23 -7.13 4.95 21.24
C TYR A 23 -8.12 4.51 20.15
N GLU A 24 -9.33 5.09 20.07
CA GLU A 24 -10.29 4.82 18.98
C GLU A 24 -9.82 5.40 17.64
N ARG A 25 -8.96 6.43 17.64
CA ARG A 25 -8.41 6.99 16.40
C ARG A 25 -7.54 5.98 15.63
N GLU A 26 -7.07 4.92 16.28
CA GLU A 26 -6.18 3.91 15.70
C GLU A 26 -6.80 2.50 15.64
N LEU A 27 -8.07 2.32 16.04
CA LEU A 27 -8.76 1.05 15.89
C LEU A 27 -9.43 1.00 14.51
N PRO A 28 -9.02 0.08 13.60
CA PRO A 28 -9.66 -0.06 12.30
C PRO A 28 -11.13 -0.38 12.50
N SER A 29 -11.99 0.40 11.83
CA SER A 29 -13.44 0.30 12.01
C SER A 29 -13.94 -1.07 11.54
N THR A 30 -15.06 -1.53 12.08
CA THR A 30 -15.68 -2.82 11.71
C THR A 30 -15.93 -2.95 10.20
N ASP A 31 -16.10 -1.84 9.48
CA ASP A 31 -16.25 -1.79 8.03
C ASP A 31 -14.95 -2.12 7.29
N GLU A 32 -13.80 -1.68 7.84
CA GLU A 32 -12.48 -1.99 7.30
C GLU A 32 -12.13 -3.46 7.51
N LYS A 33 -12.52 -4.05 8.65
CA LYS A 33 -12.36 -5.51 8.90
C LYS A 33 -13.20 -6.34 7.93
N ALA A 34 -14.44 -5.95 7.66
CA ALA A 34 -15.31 -6.64 6.71
C ALA A 34 -14.79 -6.53 5.25
N LYS A 35 -14.15 -5.41 4.89
CA LYS A 35 -13.47 -5.26 3.60
C LYS A 35 -12.19 -6.07 3.52
N LEU A 36 -11.39 -6.12 4.58
CA LEU A 36 -10.17 -6.93 4.64
C LEU A 36 -10.48 -8.44 4.61
N GLU A 37 -11.59 -8.88 5.19
CA GLU A 37 -12.01 -10.30 5.18
C GLU A 37 -12.49 -10.78 3.80
N LYS A 38 -12.96 -9.87 2.94
CA LYS A 38 -13.42 -10.20 1.58
C LYS A 38 -12.32 -10.11 0.52
N LYS A 39 -11.25 -9.37 0.80
CA LYS A 39 -10.10 -9.24 -0.09
C LYS A 39 -9.35 -10.58 -0.17
N VAL A 40 -9.07 -11.02 -1.40
CA VAL A 40 -8.27 -12.23 -1.68
C VAL A 40 -6.80 -11.98 -1.32
N LEU A 41 -6.32 -10.75 -1.51
CA LEU A 41 -4.95 -10.33 -1.26
C LEU A 41 -4.93 -9.17 -0.27
N GLN A 42 -4.16 -9.30 0.80
CA GLN A 42 -3.88 -8.22 1.74
C GLN A 42 -2.66 -7.43 1.23
N LEU A 43 -2.90 -6.59 0.22
CA LEU A 43 -1.85 -5.82 -0.44
C LEU A 43 -2.02 -4.33 -0.10
N GLU A 44 -1.00 -3.73 0.52
CA GLU A 44 -0.91 -2.29 0.74
C GLU A 44 -0.25 -1.65 -0.47
N GLN A 45 -0.99 -0.90 -1.28
CA GLN A 45 -0.49 -0.28 -2.53
C GLN A 45 0.76 0.57 -2.32
N GLY A 46 0.90 1.20 -1.14
CA GLY A 46 2.06 2.02 -0.79
C GLY A 46 3.35 1.22 -0.53
N GLU A 47 3.25 -0.07 -0.23
CA GLU A 47 4.38 -0.94 0.10
C GLU A 47 4.88 -1.75 -1.11
N VAL A 48 4.10 -1.79 -2.20
CA VAL A 48 4.44 -2.57 -3.39
C VAL A 48 5.69 -1.99 -4.07
N SER A 49 6.78 -2.74 -3.98
CA SER A 49 8.10 -2.36 -4.49
C SER A 49 8.32 -2.79 -5.95
N GLY A 50 7.61 -3.81 -6.42
CA GLY A 50 7.75 -4.38 -7.76
C GLY A 50 6.57 -5.27 -8.15
N VAL A 51 6.37 -5.44 -9.46
CA VAL A 51 5.39 -6.35 -10.05
C VAL A 51 6.13 -7.29 -11.00
N GLU A 52 6.04 -8.59 -10.73
CA GLU A 52 6.62 -9.64 -11.57
C GLU A 52 5.48 -10.50 -12.12
N ILE A 53 5.45 -10.67 -13.44
CA ILE A 53 4.45 -11.45 -14.15
C ILE A 53 5.21 -12.53 -14.93
N SER A 54 4.96 -13.79 -14.60
CA SER A 54 5.57 -14.96 -15.26
C SER A 54 4.52 -15.77 -16.00
N TRP A 55 4.76 -16.10 -17.27
CA TRP A 55 3.94 -17.03 -18.04
C TRP A 55 4.82 -18.02 -18.80
N GLY A 56 4.66 -19.32 -18.52
CA GLY A 56 5.48 -20.35 -19.13
C GLY A 56 6.97 -20.13 -18.84
N ALA A 57 7.76 -19.83 -19.89
CA ALA A 57 9.20 -19.55 -19.80
C ALA A 57 9.55 -18.04 -19.85
N ASP A 58 8.57 -17.17 -20.01
CA ASP A 58 8.77 -15.72 -20.15
C ASP A 58 8.40 -14.99 -18.85
N GLN A 59 9.13 -13.93 -18.54
CA GLN A 59 8.89 -13.12 -17.33
C GLN A 59 9.06 -11.63 -17.63
N VAL A 60 8.20 -10.84 -17.02
CA VAL A 60 8.20 -9.38 -17.08
C VAL A 60 8.26 -8.86 -15.67
N ARG A 61 9.29 -8.06 -15.38
CA ARG A 61 9.53 -7.51 -14.05
C ARG A 61 9.55 -5.98 -14.11
N LEU A 62 8.71 -5.37 -13.30
CA LEU A 62 8.61 -3.94 -13.11
C LEU A 62 9.01 -3.59 -11.68
N GLU A 63 9.84 -2.56 -11.52
CA GLU A 63 10.28 -2.11 -10.20
C GLU A 63 10.08 -0.60 -10.06
N LYS A 64 9.71 -0.18 -8.84
CA LYS A 64 9.61 1.22 -8.47
C LYS A 64 10.99 1.70 -8.05
N LYS A 65 11.75 2.26 -8.98
CA LYS A 65 13.12 2.72 -8.72
C LYS A 65 13.10 4.20 -8.34
N GLU A 66 13.68 4.54 -7.20
CA GLU A 66 14.03 5.94 -6.90
C GLU A 66 15.18 6.36 -7.83
N GLU A 67 14.96 7.39 -8.64
CA GLU A 67 15.94 7.88 -9.61
C GLU A 67 17.15 8.49 -8.88
N LYS A 68 18.18 7.67 -8.64
CA LYS A 68 19.52 8.13 -8.20
C LYS A 68 20.64 7.80 -9.18
N ASP A 69 20.30 7.33 -10.38
CA ASP A 69 21.33 6.78 -11.26
C ASP A 69 21.01 7.00 -12.74
N SER A 70 21.40 8.17 -13.24
CA SER A 70 21.99 8.34 -14.58
C SER A 70 22.22 9.82 -14.90
N ARG A 71 23.36 10.34 -14.45
CA ARG A 71 24.18 11.29 -15.23
C ARG A 71 25.53 11.46 -14.55
N ASP A 72 26.48 10.69 -15.07
CA ASP A 72 27.90 11.01 -15.02
C ASP A 72 28.10 12.41 -15.65
N SER A 73 28.09 13.43 -14.81
CA SER A 73 28.66 14.74 -15.11
C SER A 73 29.27 15.29 -13.82
N LYS A 74 30.50 14.81 -13.61
CA LYS A 74 31.62 15.48 -12.97
C LYS A 74 31.48 17.00 -12.83
N ASP A 75 31.90 17.49 -11.68
CA ASP A 75 32.10 18.90 -11.28
C ASP A 75 30.83 19.76 -11.11
N SER A 76 30.36 19.92 -9.88
CA SER A 76 30.72 21.11 -9.08
C SER A 76 29.97 21.12 -7.75
N LYS A 77 30.78 21.23 -6.70
CA LYS A 77 30.46 21.69 -5.36
C LYS A 77 29.63 22.98 -5.42
N ASP A 78 28.43 22.96 -4.84
CA ASP A 78 28.01 23.92 -3.81
C ASP A 78 26.64 23.54 -3.22
N LYS A 79 26.53 23.77 -1.91
CA LYS A 79 25.31 23.64 -1.11
C LYS A 79 24.39 24.81 -1.42
N GLU A 80 23.10 24.57 -1.62
CA GLU A 80 22.06 25.39 -0.98
C GLU A 80 20.71 24.68 -0.97
N ALA A 81 19.90 25.05 0.01
CA ALA A 81 18.65 24.43 0.36
C ALA A 81 17.59 24.66 -0.71
N GLU A 82 16.98 23.59 -1.18
CA GLU A 82 15.64 23.64 -1.75
C GLU A 82 14.89 22.37 -1.33
N GLU A 83 13.66 22.56 -0.87
CA GLU A 83 12.67 21.52 -0.66
C GLU A 83 12.31 20.87 -2.00
N ALA A 84 13.23 20.08 -2.55
CA ALA A 84 12.96 19.28 -3.73
C ALA A 84 12.00 18.17 -3.32
N LYS A 85 10.73 18.31 -3.73
CA LYS A 85 9.76 17.22 -3.85
C LYS A 85 10.53 15.96 -4.25
N LYS A 86 10.61 14.97 -3.36
CA LYS A 86 11.19 13.66 -3.70
C LYS A 86 10.64 13.26 -5.06
N PRO A 87 11.49 12.95 -6.06
CA PRO A 87 10.98 12.49 -7.34
C PRO A 87 10.06 11.31 -7.02
N ALA A 88 8.80 11.40 -7.48
CA ALA A 88 7.87 10.30 -7.31
C ALA A 88 8.54 9.08 -7.93
N ALA A 89 8.81 8.06 -7.11
CA ALA A 89 9.60 6.92 -7.55
C ALA A 89 8.97 6.34 -8.83
N GLU A 90 9.76 6.30 -9.91
CA GLU A 90 9.24 6.02 -11.25
C GLU A 90 9.27 4.51 -11.50
N TRP A 91 8.16 3.99 -12.01
CA TRP A 91 8.08 2.59 -12.42
C TRP A 91 8.94 2.34 -13.66
N ARG A 92 9.75 1.29 -13.63
CA ARG A 92 10.57 0.86 -14.76
C ARG A 92 10.44 -0.62 -15.00
N LEU A 93 10.34 -0.99 -16.28
CA LEU A 93 10.58 -2.34 -16.72
C LEU A 93 12.07 -2.63 -16.53
N VAL A 94 12.41 -3.72 -15.87
CA VAL A 94 13.80 -4.16 -15.69
C VAL A 94 14.11 -5.40 -16.53
N GLU A 95 13.11 -6.25 -16.79
CA GLU A 95 13.22 -7.44 -17.62
C GLU A 95 12.05 -7.55 -18.62
N PRO A 96 12.29 -8.01 -19.86
CA PRO A 96 13.56 -8.53 -20.40
C PRO A 96 14.56 -7.44 -20.82
N PHE A 97 14.16 -6.17 -20.82
CA PHE A 97 15.03 -5.02 -21.06
C PHE A 97 14.61 -3.82 -20.20
N SER A 98 15.53 -2.88 -20.00
CA SER A 98 15.25 -1.69 -19.18
C SER A 98 14.50 -0.60 -19.97
N ALA A 99 13.30 -0.25 -19.54
CA ALA A 99 12.53 0.85 -20.11
C ALA A 99 11.69 1.56 -19.05
N ARG A 100 11.27 2.81 -19.34
CA ARG A 100 10.30 3.51 -18.48
C ARG A 100 8.95 2.80 -18.59
N ALA A 101 8.35 2.47 -17.46
CA ALA A 101 7.02 1.90 -17.41
C ALA A 101 5.97 2.99 -17.20
N ASP A 102 4.76 2.73 -17.66
CA ASP A 102 3.62 3.61 -17.42
C ASP A 102 3.18 3.48 -15.96
N SER A 103 3.46 4.51 -15.16
CA SER A 103 3.17 4.49 -13.73
C SER A 103 1.67 4.44 -13.45
N ALA A 104 0.84 5.06 -14.30
CA ALA A 104 -0.61 5.06 -14.09
C ALA A 104 -1.21 3.67 -14.34
N LEU A 105 -0.72 2.95 -15.35
CA LEU A 105 -1.15 1.58 -15.61
C LEU A 105 -0.69 0.59 -14.53
N VAL A 106 0.55 0.73 -14.05
CA VAL A 106 1.08 -0.15 -13.00
C VAL A 106 0.35 0.08 -11.68
N GLU A 107 0.15 1.34 -11.28
CA GLU A 107 -0.57 1.66 -10.06
C GLU A 107 -2.05 1.25 -10.14
N GLY A 108 -2.68 1.40 -11.31
CA GLY A 108 -4.03 0.91 -11.58
C GLY A 108 -4.14 -0.62 -11.47
N LEU A 109 -3.17 -1.36 -12.02
CA LEU A 109 -3.09 -2.82 -11.88
C LEU A 109 -2.94 -3.24 -10.42
N VAL A 110 -2.02 -2.60 -9.68
CA VAL A 110 -1.81 -2.87 -8.25
C VAL A 110 -3.08 -2.56 -7.46
N SER A 111 -3.78 -1.46 -7.78
CA SER A 111 -5.07 -1.12 -7.15
C SER A 111 -6.13 -2.18 -7.43
N ALA A 112 -6.27 -2.62 -8.68
CA ALA A 112 -7.23 -3.65 -9.05
C ALA A 112 -6.96 -4.99 -8.35
N LEU A 113 -5.68 -5.35 -8.18
CA LEU A 113 -5.28 -6.54 -7.43
C LEU A 113 -5.53 -6.39 -5.92
N ALA A 114 -5.29 -5.20 -5.35
CA ALA A 114 -5.55 -4.91 -3.94
C ALA A 114 -7.05 -4.83 -3.60
N GLU A 115 -7.89 -4.62 -4.60
CA GLU A 115 -9.35 -4.61 -4.50
C GLU A 115 -9.99 -5.95 -4.87
N LEU A 116 -9.19 -6.97 -5.19
CA LEU A 116 -9.71 -8.26 -5.64
C LEU A 116 -10.53 -8.94 -4.53
N GLU A 117 -11.83 -9.08 -4.77
CA GLU A 117 -12.76 -9.72 -3.83
C GLU A 117 -13.05 -11.18 -4.20
N LYS A 118 -13.16 -12.03 -3.16
CA LYS A 118 -13.55 -13.42 -3.33
C LYS A 118 -15.04 -13.53 -3.61
N GLN A 119 -15.43 -13.89 -4.83
CA GLN A 119 -16.84 -14.05 -5.19
C GLN A 119 -17.45 -15.40 -4.75
N ARG A 120 -16.71 -16.50 -4.91
CA ARG A 120 -17.16 -17.85 -4.54
C ARG A 120 -15.98 -18.79 -4.34
N THR A 121 -16.16 -19.80 -3.50
CA THR A 121 -15.27 -20.97 -3.44
C THR A 121 -15.88 -22.06 -4.31
N LEU A 122 -15.10 -22.64 -5.22
CA LEU A 122 -15.51 -23.85 -5.93
C LEU A 122 -14.99 -25.05 -5.14
N GLU A 123 -15.88 -25.78 -4.50
CA GLU A 123 -15.56 -27.01 -3.80
C GLU A 123 -15.91 -28.19 -4.71
N ASN A 124 -14.97 -29.15 -4.85
CA ASN A 124 -15.19 -30.40 -5.58
C ASN A 124 -15.44 -30.23 -7.10
N VAL A 125 -14.58 -29.43 -7.75
CA VAL A 125 -14.62 -29.21 -9.20
C VAL A 125 -13.46 -29.92 -9.87
N GLU A 126 -13.74 -30.66 -10.95
CA GLU A 126 -12.70 -31.22 -11.83
C GLU A 126 -11.90 -30.06 -12.46
N PRO A 127 -10.57 -29.99 -12.27
CA PRO A 127 -9.73 -28.88 -12.77
C PRO A 127 -9.93 -28.61 -14.27
N ALA A 128 -10.00 -29.67 -15.07
CA ALA A 128 -10.23 -29.57 -16.51
C ALA A 128 -11.57 -28.88 -16.86
N ALA A 129 -12.60 -29.00 -16.03
CA ALA A 129 -13.90 -28.36 -16.26
C ALA A 129 -13.87 -26.83 -16.05
N VAL A 130 -12.81 -26.31 -15.41
CA VAL A 130 -12.59 -24.88 -15.19
C VAL A 130 -11.38 -24.33 -15.94
N GLY A 131 -10.85 -25.09 -16.91
CA GLY A 131 -9.71 -24.67 -17.72
C GLY A 131 -8.39 -24.62 -16.95
N LEU A 132 -8.30 -25.35 -15.84
CA LEU A 132 -7.05 -25.60 -15.13
C LEU A 132 -6.58 -27.00 -15.58
N ASP A 133 -5.56 -27.04 -16.43
CA ASP A 133 -4.91 -28.29 -16.88
C ASP A 133 -3.86 -28.77 -15.86
#